data_AF-A0A259K3N9-F1
#
_entry.id   AF-A0A259K3N9-F1
#
_cell.length_a   1.000
_cell.length_b   1.000
_cell.length_c   1.000
_cell.angle_alpha   90.00
_cell.angle_beta   90.00
_cell.angle_gamma   90.00
#
_symmetry.space_group_name_H-M   'P 1'
#
loop_
_entity.id
_entity.type
_entity.pdbx_description
1 polymer ?
#
loop_
_entity_poly.entity_id
_entity_poly.type
_entity_poly.pdbx_seq_one_letter_code
_entity_poly.pdbx_strand_id
1 'polypeptide(L)'
;MNGNLDVTGTKPNKTRKTVLSLVFGGLVGFLGATGVIALVEAGSFGTPDASQVIALLVALIYLLTGLMAALGVAAPRMGAKFLNVEDEDELLEQKQVLAASGWGMVALGLMLALIALGGPGGVLDSHLALVGAVLLGAIGTWLSMRSVKLADELMRATMNEAAATAYYFVFVVIGGWAMVSYLGYVPVPSMLDLLTLFWALVLVSAFWAAGRRGMLKQR
;
A
#
# COMPACT_ATOMS: atom_id res chain seq x y z
N MET A 1 -36.86 32.18 -33.89
CA MET A 1 -35.50 32.71 -33.66
C MET A 1 -34.87 31.87 -32.56
N ASN A 2 -33.91 31.03 -32.95
CA ASN A 2 -33.18 30.13 -32.05
C ASN A 2 -32.14 30.93 -31.26
N GLY A 3 -32.15 30.81 -29.94
CA GLY A 3 -31.10 31.32 -29.06
C GLY A 3 -30.58 30.19 -28.17
N ASN A 4 -29.78 29.28 -28.75
CA ASN A 4 -28.98 28.33 -27.99
C ASN A 4 -27.91 29.13 -27.22
N LEU A 5 -28.10 29.30 -25.92
CA LEU A 5 -27.01 29.65 -25.02
C LEU A 5 -26.19 28.38 -24.80
N ASP A 6 -25.13 28.26 -25.59
CA ASP A 6 -24.07 27.28 -25.38
C ASP A 6 -23.36 27.66 -24.08
N VAL A 7 -23.81 27.08 -22.96
CA VAL A 7 -23.09 27.15 -21.70
C VAL A 7 -21.80 26.38 -21.91
N THR A 8 -20.71 27.10 -22.16
CA THR A 8 -19.35 26.57 -22.21
C THR A 8 -18.94 26.07 -20.82
N GLY A 9 -19.54 24.96 -20.40
CA GLY A 9 -19.03 24.15 -19.31
C GLY A 9 -17.73 23.56 -19.76
N THR A 10 -16.61 24.19 -19.40
CA THR A 10 -15.29 23.59 -19.57
C THR A 10 -15.33 22.19 -18.94
N LYS A 11 -15.31 21.15 -19.77
CA LYS A 11 -15.29 19.76 -19.29
C LYS A 11 -14.17 19.64 -18.25
N PRO A 12 -14.43 19.10 -17.04
CA PRO A 12 -13.39 18.93 -16.05
C PRO A 12 -12.24 18.13 -16.67
N ASN A 13 -11.04 18.72 -16.69
CA ASN A 13 -9.89 18.15 -17.37
C ASN A 13 -9.39 16.93 -16.57
N LYS A 14 -9.82 15.72 -16.99
CA LYS A 14 -9.47 14.44 -16.37
C LYS A 14 -7.96 14.24 -16.27
N THR A 15 -7.22 14.65 -17.29
CA THR A 15 -5.75 14.60 -17.31
C THR A 15 -5.16 15.49 -16.22
N ARG A 16 -5.73 16.69 -16.00
CA ARG A 16 -5.31 17.57 -14.91
C ARG A 16 -5.53 16.95 -13.54
N LYS A 17 -6.68 16.29 -13.31
CA LYS A 17 -6.95 15.58 -12.03
C LYS A 17 -5.95 14.44 -11.80
N THR A 18 -5.70 13.61 -12.82
CA THR A 18 -4.76 12.48 -12.73
C THR A 18 -3.35 12.97 -12.43
N VAL A 19 -2.88 14.00 -13.15
CA VAL A 19 -1.56 14.61 -12.91
C VAL A 19 -1.48 15.18 -11.50
N LEU A 20 -2.53 15.86 -11.02
CA LEU A 20 -2.56 16.42 -9.68
C LEU A 20 -2.51 15.33 -8.60
N SER A 21 -3.24 14.23 -8.78
CA SER A 21 -3.21 13.07 -7.88
C SER A 21 -1.83 12.40 -7.86
N LEU A 22 -1.21 12.25 -9.04
CA LEU A 22 0.15 11.71 -9.16
C LEU A 22 1.18 12.61 -8.46
N VAL A 23 1.11 13.92 -8.67
CA VAL A 23 2.00 14.90 -8.02
C VAL A 23 1.79 14.89 -6.51
N PHE A 24 0.54 14.84 -6.04
CA PHE A 24 0.24 14.78 -4.62
C PHE A 24 0.76 13.49 -3.97
N GLY A 25 0.50 12.33 -4.59
CA GLY A 25 1.04 11.05 -4.14
C GLY A 25 2.57 11.03 -4.15
N GLY A 26 3.19 11.58 -5.19
CA GLY A 26 4.64 11.73 -5.30
C GLY A 26 5.22 12.63 -4.22
N LEU A 27 4.56 13.75 -3.89
CA LEU A 27 4.98 14.66 -2.83
C LEU A 27 4.87 14.00 -1.45
N VAL A 28 3.75 13.34 -1.16
CA VAL A 28 3.55 12.60 0.10
C VAL A 28 4.60 11.49 0.24
N GLY A 29 4.87 10.75 -0.84
CA GLY A 29 5.93 9.73 -0.86
C GLY A 29 7.32 10.32 -0.62
N PHE A 30 7.66 11.43 -1.29
CA PHE A 30 8.94 12.11 -1.14
C PHE A 30 9.16 12.64 0.28
N LEU A 31 8.17 13.35 0.83
CA LEU A 31 8.24 13.88 2.19
C LEU A 31 8.29 12.75 3.23
N GLY A 32 7.52 11.69 3.02
CA GLY A 32 7.53 10.50 3.86
C GLY A 32 8.91 9.82 3.86
N ALA A 33 9.49 9.58 2.69
CA ALA A 33 10.81 8.97 2.56
C ALA A 33 11.92 9.85 3.16
N THR A 34 11.88 11.15 2.88
CA THR A 34 12.83 12.13 3.46
C THR A 34 12.70 12.16 4.98
N GLY A 35 11.48 12.08 5.51
CA GLY A 35 11.24 12.00 6.95
C GLY A 35 11.84 10.75 7.59
N VAL A 36 11.68 9.58 6.95
CA VAL A 36 12.32 8.34 7.42
C VAL A 36 13.85 8.47 7.40
N ILE A 37 14.42 8.97 6.31
CA ILE A 37 15.88 9.15 6.18
C ILE A 37 16.39 10.12 7.25
N ALA A 38 15.72 11.25 7.46
CA ALA A 38 16.11 12.22 8.49
C ALA A 38 16.05 11.62 9.91
N LEU A 39 15.06 10.76 10.21
CA LEU A 39 14.98 10.06 11.49
C LEU A 39 16.10 9.02 11.66
N VAL A 40 16.50 8.35 10.57
CA VAL A 40 17.66 7.45 10.56
C VAL A 40 18.95 8.23 10.82
N GLU A 41 19.18 9.33 10.11
CA GLU A 41 20.36 10.19 10.29
C GLU A 41 20.42 10.81 11.68
N ALA A 42 19.27 11.13 12.28
CA ALA A 42 19.17 11.58 13.67
C ALA A 42 19.40 10.47 14.71
N GLY A 43 19.63 9.22 14.29
CA GLY A 43 19.83 8.07 15.17
C GLY A 43 18.56 7.62 15.90
N SER A 44 17.37 8.11 15.50
CA SER A 44 16.10 7.79 16.18
C SER A 44 15.69 6.32 16.01
N PHE A 45 16.24 5.64 15.00
CA PHE A 45 16.04 4.22 14.74
C PHE A 45 17.28 3.38 15.00
N GLY A 46 18.30 3.94 15.67
CA GLY A 46 19.56 3.28 15.92
C GLY A 46 20.49 3.42 14.73
N THR A 47 21.15 2.34 14.35
CA THR A 47 22.04 2.29 13.17
C THR A 47 21.51 1.25 12.17
N PRO A 48 20.33 1.49 11.57
CA PRO A 48 19.74 0.51 10.66
C PRO A 48 20.58 0.37 9.39
N ASP A 49 20.66 -0.86 8.88
CA ASP A 49 21.25 -1.14 7.58
C ASP A 49 20.30 -0.75 6.42
N ALA A 50 20.79 -0.91 5.18
CA ALA A 50 20.01 -0.57 3.99
C ALA A 50 18.71 -1.37 3.87
N SER A 51 18.71 -2.66 4.25
CA SER A 51 17.54 -3.53 4.20
C SER A 51 16.47 -3.08 5.20
N GLN A 52 16.87 -2.67 6.40
CA GLN A 52 15.98 -2.10 7.42
C GLN A 52 15.37 -0.78 6.94
N VAL A 53 16.15 0.09 6.32
CA VAL A 53 15.64 1.35 5.76
C VAL A 53 14.62 1.09 4.63
N ILE A 54 14.92 0.16 3.72
CA ILE A 54 13.99 -0.21 2.63
C ILE A 54 12.68 -0.79 3.21
N ALA A 55 12.78 -1.67 4.22
CA ALA A 55 11.61 -2.23 4.91
C ALA A 55 10.76 -1.14 5.57
N LEU A 56 11.38 -0.15 6.22
CA LEU A 56 10.69 1.01 6.80
C LEU A 56 9.96 1.86 5.75
N LEU A 57 10.57 2.05 4.57
CA LEU A 57 9.93 2.78 3.47
C LEU A 57 8.72 2.02 2.91
N VAL A 58 8.81 0.70 2.76
CA VAL A 58 7.66 -0.13 2.33
C VAL A 58 6.58 -0.14 3.41
N ALA A 59 6.96 -0.26 4.68
CA ALA A 59 6.04 -0.15 5.80
C ALA A 59 5.30 1.20 5.79
N LEU A 60 6.01 2.30 5.53
CA LEU A 60 5.41 3.63 5.40
C LEU A 60 4.35 3.69 4.29
N ILE A 61 4.59 3.08 3.13
CA ILE A 61 3.61 3.03 2.04
C ILE A 61 2.33 2.29 2.51
N TYR A 62 2.48 1.17 3.21
CA TYR A 62 1.35 0.45 3.80
C TYR A 62 0.59 1.29 4.83
N LEU A 63 1.31 1.98 5.72
CA LEU A 63 0.72 2.83 6.75
C LEU A 63 -0.05 3.99 6.12
N LEU A 64 0.55 4.72 5.18
CA LEU A 64 -0.10 5.84 4.50
C LEU A 64 -1.33 5.37 3.73
N THR A 65 -1.20 4.31 2.93
CA THR A 65 -2.32 3.78 2.13
C THR A 65 -3.45 3.27 3.02
N GLY A 66 -3.11 2.50 4.06
CA GLY A 66 -4.06 1.94 5.00
C GLY A 66 -4.77 3.01 5.84
N LEU A 67 -4.03 4.01 6.34
CA LEU A 67 -4.60 5.13 7.07
C LEU A 67 -5.50 5.98 6.18
N MET A 68 -5.11 6.25 4.94
CA MET A 68 -5.95 7.01 4.02
C MET A 68 -7.25 6.27 3.69
N ALA A 69 -7.20 4.94 3.50
CA ALA A 69 -8.40 4.12 3.31
C ALA A 69 -9.28 4.08 4.57
N ALA A 70 -8.70 3.90 5.76
CA ALA A 70 -9.42 3.84 7.02
C ALA A 70 -10.03 5.20 7.42
N LEU A 71 -9.29 6.31 7.21
CA LEU A 71 -9.77 7.66 7.47
C LEU A 71 -10.83 8.10 6.45
N GLY A 72 -10.70 7.68 5.19
CA GLY A 72 -11.73 7.90 4.17
C GLY A 72 -13.09 7.34 4.56
N VAL A 73 -13.09 6.20 5.28
CA VAL A 73 -14.28 5.59 5.89
C VAL A 73 -14.81 6.37 7.09
N ALA A 74 -13.93 6.96 7.92
CA ALA A 74 -14.33 7.74 9.08
C ALA A 74 -14.92 9.11 8.70
N ALA A 75 -14.53 9.67 7.55
CA ALA A 75 -15.03 10.94 7.02
C ALA A 75 -15.60 10.80 5.59
N PRO A 76 -16.79 10.19 5.40
CA PRO A 76 -17.33 9.83 4.08
C PRO A 76 -17.43 11.00 3.09
N ARG A 77 -17.77 12.21 3.56
CA ARG A 77 -17.83 13.42 2.71
C ARG A 77 -16.48 13.86 2.15
N MET A 78 -15.41 13.68 2.92
CA MET A 78 -14.03 13.92 2.47
C MET A 78 -13.54 12.74 1.63
N GLY A 79 -13.92 11.52 2.02
CA GLY A 79 -13.66 10.27 1.31
C GLY A 79 -14.23 10.26 -0.10
N ALA A 80 -15.49 10.69 -0.31
CA ALA A 80 -16.14 10.74 -1.63
C ALA A 80 -15.36 11.60 -2.63
N LYS A 81 -14.89 12.78 -2.18
CA LYS A 81 -14.07 13.67 -3.00
C LYS A 81 -12.65 13.11 -3.25
N PHE A 82 -12.09 12.39 -2.29
CA PHE A 82 -10.72 11.87 -2.38
C PHE A 82 -10.64 10.53 -3.15
N LEU A 83 -11.56 9.62 -2.88
CA LEU A 83 -11.70 8.30 -3.51
C LEU A 83 -12.43 8.37 -4.86
N ASN A 84 -12.88 9.55 -5.29
CA ASN A 84 -13.56 9.77 -6.57
C ASN A 84 -14.77 8.84 -6.77
N VAL A 85 -15.58 8.67 -5.72
CA VAL A 85 -16.81 7.86 -5.76
C VAL A 85 -17.97 8.77 -6.14
N GLU A 86 -18.86 8.28 -7.00
CA GLU A 86 -19.94 9.04 -7.65
C GLU A 86 -21.10 9.32 -6.68
N ASP A 87 -21.31 8.43 -5.70
CA ASP A 87 -22.36 8.55 -4.68
C ASP A 87 -21.83 8.27 -3.27
N GLU A 88 -22.27 9.04 -2.26
CA GLU A 88 -21.86 8.85 -0.86
C GLU A 88 -22.39 7.53 -0.30
N ASP A 89 -23.51 7.04 -0.84
CA ASP A 89 -24.16 5.80 -0.42
C ASP A 89 -23.34 4.55 -0.82
N GLU A 90 -22.64 4.56 -1.96
CA GLU A 90 -21.72 3.47 -2.34
C GLU A 90 -20.56 3.34 -1.33
N LEU A 91 -20.07 4.46 -0.78
CA LEU A 91 -19.05 4.44 0.27
C LEU A 91 -19.58 3.89 1.58
N LEU A 92 -20.86 4.09 1.90
CA LEU A 92 -21.50 3.52 3.09
C LEU A 92 -21.65 2.00 2.97
N GLU A 93 -21.98 1.51 1.77
CA GLU A 93 -22.06 0.08 1.49
C GLU A 93 -20.69 -0.60 1.56
N GLN A 94 -19.65 0.03 1.00
CA GLN A 94 -18.28 -0.51 1.00
C GLN A 94 -17.50 -0.23 2.29
N LYS A 95 -18.09 0.51 3.23
CA LYS A 95 -17.44 0.98 4.45
C LYS A 95 -16.74 -0.14 5.23
N GLN A 96 -17.39 -1.29 5.33
CA GLN A 96 -16.84 -2.42 6.09
C GLN A 96 -15.65 -3.08 5.37
N VAL A 97 -15.71 -3.19 4.04
CA VAL A 97 -14.60 -3.73 3.23
C VAL A 97 -13.40 -2.79 3.28
N LEU A 98 -13.63 -1.48 3.10
CA LEU A 98 -12.60 -0.45 3.14
C LEU A 98 -11.98 -0.30 4.54
N ALA A 99 -12.79 -0.37 5.61
CA ALA A 99 -12.27 -0.35 6.97
C ALA A 99 -11.42 -1.59 7.27
N ALA A 100 -11.92 -2.79 6.92
CA ALA A 100 -11.20 -4.02 7.17
C ALA A 100 -9.87 -4.07 6.40
N SER A 101 -9.89 -3.73 5.12
CA SER A 101 -8.67 -3.67 4.30
C SER A 101 -7.71 -2.56 4.75
N GLY A 102 -8.21 -1.35 5.05
CA GLY A 102 -7.41 -0.22 5.51
C GLY A 102 -6.70 -0.51 6.83
N TRP A 103 -7.44 -0.97 7.86
CA TRP A 103 -6.82 -1.37 9.14
C TRP A 103 -5.93 -2.60 9.01
N GLY A 104 -6.25 -3.52 8.09
CA GLY A 104 -5.39 -4.65 7.77
C GLY A 104 -4.04 -4.18 7.21
N MET A 105 -4.04 -3.23 6.27
CA MET A 105 -2.82 -2.62 5.73
C MET A 105 -2.01 -1.88 6.79
N VAL A 106 -2.67 -1.16 7.72
CA VAL A 106 -1.98 -0.51 8.84
C VAL A 106 -1.32 -1.55 9.75
N ALA A 107 -2.04 -2.61 10.13
CA ALA A 107 -1.52 -3.66 11.00
C ALA A 107 -0.31 -4.36 10.35
N LEU A 108 -0.40 -4.68 9.05
CA LEU A 108 0.73 -5.21 8.31
C LEU A 108 1.87 -4.18 8.26
N GLY A 109 1.64 -2.94 7.81
CA GLY A 109 2.68 -1.91 7.79
C GLY A 109 3.43 -1.76 9.13
N LEU A 110 2.70 -1.75 10.25
CA LEU A 110 3.30 -1.74 11.59
C LEU A 110 4.10 -3.01 11.87
N MET A 111 3.60 -4.20 11.52
CA MET A 111 4.34 -5.46 11.65
C MET A 111 5.70 -5.38 10.94
N LEU A 112 5.77 -4.92 9.69
CA LEU A 112 7.05 -4.82 8.98
C LEU A 112 7.97 -3.77 9.59
N ALA A 113 7.42 -2.63 10.06
CA ALA A 113 8.20 -1.64 10.79
C ALA A 113 8.80 -2.20 12.09
N LEU A 114 8.03 -2.98 12.87
CA LEU A 114 8.54 -3.62 14.08
C LEU A 114 9.66 -4.61 13.76
N ILE A 115 9.51 -5.43 12.72
CA ILE A 115 10.56 -6.37 12.29
C ILE A 115 11.82 -5.62 11.87
N ALA A 116 11.69 -4.54 11.09
CA ALA A 116 12.82 -3.73 10.67
C ALA A 116 13.56 -3.10 11.86
N LEU A 117 12.82 -2.57 12.84
CA LEU A 117 13.39 -1.91 14.03
C LEU A 117 13.87 -2.88 15.11
N GLY A 118 13.44 -4.15 15.06
CA GLY A 118 13.83 -5.20 16.01
C GLY A 118 15.04 -6.04 15.60
N GLY A 119 15.56 -5.80 14.39
CA GLY A 119 16.76 -6.45 13.88
C GLY A 119 18.05 -5.92 14.52
N PRO A 120 19.21 -6.52 14.21
CA PRO A 120 20.50 -6.03 14.65
C PRO A 120 20.68 -4.53 14.35
N GLY A 121 21.19 -3.75 15.31
CA GLY A 121 21.37 -2.30 15.15
C GLY A 121 20.08 -1.47 15.25
N GLY A 122 18.92 -2.10 15.36
CA GLY A 122 17.64 -1.44 15.60
C GLY A 122 17.43 -1.02 17.05
N VAL A 123 16.48 -0.10 17.26
CA VAL A 123 16.13 0.46 18.59
C VAL A 123 15.16 -0.39 19.39
N LEU A 124 14.48 -1.33 18.76
CA LEU A 124 13.47 -2.15 19.42
C LEU A 124 14.08 -3.46 19.89
N ASP A 125 13.70 -3.87 21.11
CA ASP A 125 14.04 -5.21 21.60
C ASP A 125 13.49 -6.29 20.65
N SER A 126 14.33 -7.25 20.28
CA SER A 126 13.98 -8.27 19.27
C SER A 126 12.81 -9.16 19.71
N HIS A 127 12.66 -9.41 21.02
CA HIS A 127 11.53 -10.19 21.53
C HIS A 127 10.22 -9.40 21.45
N LEU A 128 10.24 -8.11 21.84
CA LEU A 128 9.08 -7.22 21.68
C LEU A 128 8.69 -7.05 20.20
N ALA A 129 9.68 -6.89 19.32
CA ALA A 129 9.47 -6.81 17.89
C ALA A 129 8.79 -8.07 17.35
N LEU A 130 9.27 -9.26 17.74
CA LEU A 130 8.70 -10.53 17.32
C LEU A 130 7.26 -10.70 17.81
N VAL A 131 7.01 -10.49 19.11
CA VAL A 131 5.66 -10.63 19.69
C VAL A 131 4.69 -9.65 19.03
N GLY A 132 5.10 -8.38 18.89
CA GLY A 132 4.29 -7.36 18.22
C GLY A 132 4.02 -7.71 16.76
N ALA A 133 5.03 -8.18 16.03
CA ALA A 133 4.91 -8.58 14.63
C ALA A 133 3.97 -9.78 14.45
N VAL A 134 4.03 -10.78 15.33
CA VAL A 134 3.13 -11.94 15.29
C VAL A 134 1.69 -11.51 15.58
N LEU A 135 1.46 -10.69 16.60
CA LEU A 135 0.11 -10.21 16.94
C LEU A 135 -0.47 -9.35 15.82
N LEU A 136 0.30 -8.39 15.30
CA LEU A 136 -0.13 -7.53 14.21
C LEU A 136 -0.31 -8.30 12.90
N GLY A 137 0.55 -9.29 12.63
CA GLY A 137 0.41 -10.18 11.48
C GLY A 137 -0.88 -11.01 11.56
N ALA A 138 -1.21 -11.55 12.74
CA ALA A 138 -2.46 -12.26 12.97
C ALA A 138 -3.69 -11.35 12.78
N ILE A 139 -3.65 -10.13 13.34
CA ILE A 139 -4.72 -9.13 13.19
C ILE A 139 -4.88 -8.72 11.73
N GLY A 140 -3.78 -8.38 11.05
CA GLY A 140 -3.76 -7.98 9.65
C GLY A 140 -4.32 -9.08 8.75
N THR A 141 -3.87 -10.32 8.95
CA THR A 141 -4.38 -11.48 8.21
C THR A 141 -5.88 -11.69 8.45
N TRP A 142 -6.32 -11.63 9.70
CA TRP A 142 -7.74 -11.76 10.05
C TRP A 142 -8.59 -10.66 9.40
N LEU A 143 -8.13 -9.41 9.41
CA LEU A 143 -8.78 -8.29 8.76
C LEU A 143 -8.82 -8.45 7.23
N SER A 144 -7.75 -8.93 6.60
CA SER A 144 -7.72 -9.24 5.17
C SER A 144 -8.68 -10.37 4.80
N MET A 145 -8.75 -11.44 5.60
CA MET A 145 -9.74 -12.50 5.39
C MET A 145 -11.18 -11.96 5.51
N ARG A 146 -11.41 -11.05 6.46
CA ARG A 146 -12.70 -10.39 6.63
C ARG A 146 -13.04 -9.49 5.43
N SER A 147 -12.08 -8.72 4.91
CA SER A 147 -12.32 -7.85 3.76
C SER A 147 -12.71 -8.65 2.51
N VAL A 148 -12.09 -9.81 2.27
CA VAL A 148 -12.46 -10.71 1.16
C VAL A 148 -13.89 -11.22 1.30
N LYS A 149 -14.32 -11.57 2.52
CA LYS A 149 -15.69 -12.03 2.79
C LYS A 149 -16.73 -10.93 2.56
N LEU A 150 -16.39 -9.69 2.87
CA LEU A 150 -17.28 -8.55 2.72
C LEU A 150 -17.31 -8.00 1.29
N ALA A 151 -16.30 -8.30 0.48
CA ALA A 151 -16.17 -7.83 -0.88
C ALA A 151 -17.25 -8.42 -1.81
N ASP A 152 -17.73 -7.59 -2.73
CA ASP A 152 -18.62 -8.01 -3.82
C ASP A 152 -17.88 -8.89 -4.86
N GLU A 153 -18.61 -9.35 -5.88
CA GLU A 153 -18.05 -10.23 -6.92
C GLU A 153 -16.94 -9.55 -7.74
N LEU A 154 -17.09 -8.26 -8.06
CA LEU A 154 -16.12 -7.51 -8.85
C LEU A 154 -14.82 -7.29 -8.07
N MET A 155 -14.92 -6.90 -6.81
CA MET A 155 -13.81 -6.71 -5.89
C MET A 155 -13.09 -8.02 -5.62
N ARG A 156 -13.82 -9.11 -5.36
CA ARG A 156 -13.21 -10.45 -5.18
C ARG A 156 -12.46 -10.89 -6.44
N ALA A 157 -13.05 -10.70 -7.63
CA ALA A 157 -12.36 -11.01 -8.88
C ALA A 157 -11.08 -10.19 -9.05
N THR A 158 -11.12 -8.90 -8.68
CA THR A 158 -9.95 -8.00 -8.72
C THR A 158 -8.88 -8.41 -7.72
N MET A 159 -9.26 -8.75 -6.49
CA MET A 159 -8.35 -9.27 -5.46
C MET A 159 -7.69 -10.57 -5.89
N ASN A 160 -8.44 -11.49 -6.50
CA ASN A 160 -7.90 -12.74 -7.02
C ASN A 160 -6.91 -12.51 -8.18
N GLU A 161 -7.20 -11.56 -9.07
CA GLU A 161 -6.26 -11.18 -10.13
C GLU A 161 -4.99 -10.53 -9.58
N ALA A 162 -5.12 -9.67 -8.58
CA ALA A 162 -3.97 -9.08 -7.88
C ALA A 162 -3.13 -10.15 -7.16
N ALA A 163 -3.77 -11.13 -6.51
CA ALA A 163 -3.09 -12.25 -5.85
C ALA A 163 -2.35 -13.15 -6.86
N ALA A 164 -3.01 -13.50 -7.97
CA ALA A 164 -2.38 -14.28 -9.04
C ALA A 164 -1.20 -13.52 -9.66
N THR A 165 -1.36 -12.22 -9.91
CA THR A 165 -0.29 -11.35 -10.43
C THR A 165 0.87 -11.25 -9.44
N ALA A 166 0.59 -11.10 -8.13
CA ALA A 166 1.63 -11.09 -7.09
C ALA A 166 2.43 -12.39 -7.09
N TYR A 167 1.76 -13.55 -7.22
CA TYR A 167 2.43 -14.84 -7.31
C TYR A 167 3.42 -14.89 -8.49
N TYR A 168 3.00 -14.44 -9.68
CA TYR A 168 3.90 -14.39 -10.83
C TYR A 168 5.07 -13.42 -10.64
N PHE A 169 4.83 -12.26 -10.02
CA PHE A 169 5.92 -11.33 -9.67
C PHE A 169 6.88 -11.92 -8.65
N VAL A 170 6.38 -12.59 -7.61
CA VAL A 170 7.22 -13.31 -6.64
C VAL A 170 8.06 -14.36 -7.35
N PHE A 171 7.46 -15.18 -8.22
CA PHE A 171 8.19 -16.20 -8.95
C PHE A 171 9.31 -15.61 -9.82
N VAL A 172 9.03 -14.55 -10.57
CA VAL A 172 10.02 -13.92 -11.45
C VAL A 172 11.09 -13.17 -10.68
N VAL A 173 10.71 -12.36 -9.68
CA VAL A 173 11.63 -11.47 -8.96
C VAL A 173 12.39 -12.24 -7.88
N ILE A 174 11.68 -12.88 -6.94
CA ILE A 174 12.31 -13.63 -5.85
C ILE A 174 12.90 -14.94 -6.37
N GLY A 175 12.16 -15.69 -7.18
CA GLY A 175 12.66 -16.94 -7.75
C GLY A 175 13.81 -16.71 -8.74
N GLY A 176 13.71 -15.68 -9.59
CA GLY A 176 14.79 -15.29 -10.49
C GLY A 176 16.04 -14.84 -9.73
N TRP A 177 15.91 -13.99 -8.71
CA TRP A 177 17.03 -13.57 -7.87
C TRP A 177 17.65 -14.78 -7.14
N ALA A 178 16.84 -15.64 -6.53
CA ALA A 178 17.32 -16.85 -5.87
C ALA A 178 18.14 -17.73 -6.82
N MET A 179 17.68 -17.91 -8.06
CA MET A 179 18.41 -18.66 -9.09
C MET A 179 19.76 -18.02 -9.43
N VAL A 180 19.80 -16.73 -9.76
CA VAL A 180 21.07 -16.07 -10.13
C VAL A 180 22.03 -15.95 -8.94
N SER A 181 21.52 -15.82 -7.73
CA SER A 181 22.32 -15.78 -6.50
C SER A 181 22.89 -17.16 -6.17
N TYR A 182 22.09 -18.23 -6.31
CA TYR A 182 22.56 -19.61 -6.15
C TYR A 182 23.71 -19.94 -7.11
N LEU A 183 23.65 -19.41 -8.33
CA LEU A 183 24.71 -19.57 -9.33
C LEU A 183 25.92 -18.63 -9.11
N GLY A 184 25.90 -17.79 -8.07
CA GLY A 184 27.02 -16.91 -7.70
C GLY A 184 27.14 -15.61 -8.49
N TYR A 185 26.13 -15.22 -9.27
CA TYR A 185 26.19 -13.99 -10.08
C TYR A 185 25.83 -12.72 -9.30
N VAL A 186 25.00 -12.83 -8.26
CA VAL A 186 24.56 -11.68 -7.43
C VAL A 186 24.57 -12.03 -5.95
N PRO A 187 24.66 -11.04 -5.05
CA PRO A 187 24.62 -11.28 -3.60
C PRO A 187 23.34 -11.99 -3.15
N VAL A 188 23.47 -12.76 -2.08
CA VAL A 188 22.34 -13.39 -1.40
C VAL A 188 21.49 -12.31 -0.73
N PRO A 189 20.19 -12.22 -1.04
CA PRO A 189 19.32 -11.25 -0.38
C PRO A 189 19.18 -11.60 1.10
N SER A 190 19.09 -10.59 1.96
CA SER A 190 18.79 -10.84 3.37
C SER A 190 17.35 -11.37 3.51
N MET A 191 17.07 -12.04 4.64
CA MET A 191 15.70 -12.52 4.91
C MET A 191 14.70 -11.36 5.03
N LEU A 192 15.16 -10.18 5.47
CA LEU A 192 14.35 -8.98 5.52
C LEU A 192 14.04 -8.44 4.12
N ASP A 193 14.99 -8.51 3.18
CA ASP A 193 14.74 -8.14 1.78
C ASP A 193 13.67 -9.02 1.15
N LEU A 194 13.74 -10.34 1.39
CA LEU A 194 12.74 -11.28 0.91
C LEU A 194 11.35 -10.96 1.47
N LEU A 195 11.25 -10.76 2.79
CA LEU A 195 9.99 -10.40 3.44
C LEU A 195 9.41 -9.08 2.88
N THR A 196 10.28 -8.09 2.71
CA THR A 196 9.91 -6.77 2.15
C THR A 196 9.45 -6.88 0.70
N LEU A 197 10.12 -7.71 -0.11
CA LEU A 197 9.73 -7.95 -1.50
C LEU A 197 8.35 -8.60 -1.61
N PHE A 198 8.00 -9.58 -0.77
CA PHE A 198 6.65 -10.15 -0.77
C PHE A 198 5.57 -9.07 -0.66
N TRP A 199 5.82 -8.05 0.16
CA TRP A 199 4.86 -6.99 0.44
C TRP A 199 4.86 -5.92 -0.66
N ALA A 200 6.04 -5.51 -1.10
CA ALA A 200 6.18 -4.57 -2.21
C ALA A 200 5.51 -5.11 -3.50
N LEU A 201 5.71 -6.40 -3.80
CA LEU A 201 5.14 -7.01 -5.01
C LEU A 201 3.62 -7.14 -4.95
N VAL A 202 3.04 -7.34 -3.76
CA VAL A 202 1.58 -7.30 -3.57
C VAL A 202 1.01 -5.90 -3.80
N LEU A 203 1.69 -4.84 -3.36
CA LEU A 203 1.28 -3.47 -3.68
C LEU A 203 1.30 -3.23 -5.20
N VAL A 204 2.41 -3.58 -5.86
CA VAL A 204 2.56 -3.42 -7.31
C VAL A 204 1.48 -4.21 -8.06
N SER A 205 1.19 -5.44 -7.64
CA SER A 205 0.16 -6.28 -8.26
C SER A 205 -1.25 -5.72 -8.08
N ALA A 206 -1.55 -5.10 -6.93
CA ALA A 206 -2.82 -4.44 -6.68
C ALA A 206 -3.04 -3.25 -7.62
N PHE A 207 -2.03 -2.39 -7.79
CA PHE A 207 -2.09 -1.29 -8.77
C PHE A 207 -2.23 -1.80 -10.21
N TRP A 208 -1.49 -2.86 -10.55
CA TRP A 208 -1.57 -3.48 -11.87
C TRP A 208 -2.98 -4.01 -12.18
N ALA A 209 -3.56 -4.79 -11.27
CA ALA A 209 -4.89 -5.37 -11.43
C ALA A 209 -5.98 -4.27 -11.50
N ALA A 210 -5.93 -3.29 -10.60
CA ALA A 210 -6.84 -2.14 -10.62
C ALA A 210 -6.72 -1.32 -11.92
N GLY A 211 -5.49 -1.12 -12.40
CA GLY A 211 -5.22 -0.43 -13.66
C GLY A 211 -5.79 -1.14 -14.88
N ARG A 212 -5.57 -2.46 -14.98
CA ARG A 212 -6.10 -3.30 -16.07
C ARG A 212 -7.63 -3.30 -16.14
N ARG A 213 -8.29 -3.24 -14.99
CA ARG A 213 -9.76 -3.15 -14.89
C ARG A 213 -10.30 -1.73 -15.07
N GLY A 214 -9.43 -0.75 -15.32
CA GLY A 214 -9.83 0.64 -15.55
C GLY A 214 -10.29 1.38 -14.29
N MET A 215 -10.06 0.80 -13.10
CA MET A 215 -10.47 1.37 -11.81
C MET A 215 -9.62 2.60 -11.42
N LEU A 216 -8.43 2.76 -12.03
CA LEU A 216 -7.55 3.92 -11.79
C LEU A 216 -7.94 5.16 -12.61
N LYS A 217 -8.94 5.07 -13.51
CA LYS A 217 -9.39 6.20 -14.30
C LYS A 217 -10.24 7.13 -13.44
N GLN A 218 -9.69 8.31 -13.11
CA GLN A 218 -10.45 9.35 -12.44
C GLN A 218 -11.58 9.87 -13.35
N ARG A 219 -12.80 9.85 -12.82
CA ARG A 219 -14.01 10.30 -13.52
C ARG A 219 -14.27 11.80 -13.36
#